data_AF-A0A7V8E129-F1
#
_entry.id   AF-A0A7V8E129-F1
#
_cell.length_a   1.000
_cell.length_b   1.000
_cell.length_c   1.000
_cell.angle_alpha   90.00
_cell.angle_beta   90.00
_cell.angle_gamma   90.00
#
_symmetry.space_group_name_H-M   'P 1'
#
loop_
_entity.id
_entity.type
_entity.pdbx_description
1 polymer ?
#
loop_
_entity_poly.entity_id
_entity_poly.type
_entity_poly.pdbx_seq_one_letter_code
_entity_poly.pdbx_strand_id
1 'polypeptide(L)'
;MRRVVAGAFVGLVVGALGMWLVGRGREAHDGPAAVRTGETAASRDAAEEGRKRAEAALEAARKEIASLKESVSELQRQVVEARRAPPGLPEPLGAANSREKWKKVAATMWKLREQMKNGGGDGSPEDQEMGTELITLLAQLAKELGVTMNEAIFAPEGFPSLLLALLEAAGVSPEAAQAAGFDAAMTASRSAWTEYLASREKLSRLEQQRALMEVQEQAIAAIRGALSPAQASALGETGLFDSALSLGDSDQHFGGTRESVAASLSDAWSRSLSLDASQKAALGPVVGEFMREYDLLNADNKGTERERAAAQLDLTIRAQKRIRETLRLSPEQEKSLGDWSVKYGYSLSEGDGPK
;
A
#
# COMPACT_ATOMS: atom_id res chain seq x y z
N MET A 1 -1.71 21.72 6.65
CA MET A 1 -1.24 20.32 6.59
C MET A 1 -2.31 19.48 5.88
N ARG A 2 -2.18 19.21 4.58
CA ARG A 2 -3.07 18.33 3.82
C ARG A 2 -2.25 17.61 2.76
N ARG A 3 -1.96 16.32 2.98
CA ARG A 3 -1.48 15.31 2.01
C ARG A 3 -1.26 13.99 2.76
N VAL A 4 -2.32 13.20 2.95
CA VAL A 4 -2.23 11.75 3.25
C VAL A 4 -3.55 11.10 2.79
N VAL A 5 -3.76 10.92 1.48
CA VAL A 5 -4.80 10.01 0.95
C VAL A 5 -4.37 9.56 -0.44
N ALA A 6 -3.57 8.48 -0.54
CA ALA A 6 -3.37 7.61 -1.73
C ALA A 6 -2.22 6.58 -1.50
N GLY A 7 -2.11 5.97 -0.31
CA GLY A 7 -0.87 5.30 0.11
C GLY A 7 -0.72 3.81 -0.20
N ALA A 8 -1.69 3.13 -0.79
CA ALA A 8 -1.77 1.67 -0.62
C ALA A 8 -1.75 0.83 -1.93
N PHE A 9 -1.65 1.45 -3.10
CA PHE A 9 -1.37 0.76 -4.39
C PHE A 9 -0.18 1.40 -5.14
N VAL A 10 0.07 2.67 -4.81
CA VAL A 10 1.35 3.35 -5.01
C VAL A 10 2.49 2.52 -4.38
N GLY A 11 2.30 1.75 -3.31
CA GLY A 11 3.36 0.85 -2.80
C GLY A 11 3.85 -0.23 -3.80
N LEU A 12 3.00 -0.73 -4.70
CA LEU A 12 3.36 -1.81 -5.63
C LEU A 12 3.97 -1.27 -6.93
N VAL A 13 3.45 -0.14 -7.42
CA VAL A 13 3.95 0.53 -8.64
C VAL A 13 5.04 1.58 -8.31
N VAL A 14 4.93 2.29 -7.21
CA VAL A 14 5.89 3.30 -6.70
C VAL A 14 6.82 2.74 -5.62
N GLY A 15 6.59 1.60 -5.00
CA GLY A 15 7.64 0.91 -4.22
C GLY A 15 8.71 0.32 -5.14
N ALA A 16 8.30 -0.27 -6.27
CA ALA A 16 9.20 -0.71 -7.33
C ALA A 16 9.94 0.49 -8.00
N LEU A 17 9.24 1.57 -8.35
CA LEU A 17 9.88 2.79 -8.88
C LEU A 17 10.67 3.59 -7.83
N GLY A 18 10.26 3.57 -6.56
CA GLY A 18 10.81 4.37 -5.48
C GLY A 18 12.09 3.78 -4.88
N MET A 19 12.16 2.45 -4.71
CA MET A 19 13.44 1.78 -4.40
C MET A 19 14.46 1.98 -5.52
N TRP A 20 14.00 2.01 -6.78
CA TRP A 20 14.87 2.22 -7.95
C TRP A 20 15.40 3.66 -8.05
N LEU A 21 14.58 4.68 -7.77
CA LEU A 21 14.99 6.10 -7.78
C LEU A 21 15.92 6.49 -6.62
N VAL A 22 15.78 5.87 -5.45
CA VAL A 22 16.65 6.13 -4.28
C VAL A 22 18.03 5.45 -4.42
N GLY A 23 18.10 4.30 -5.11
CA GLY A 23 19.36 3.60 -5.39
C GLY A 23 20.34 4.42 -6.26
N ARG A 24 19.84 5.13 -7.28
CA ARG A 24 20.68 5.94 -8.17
C ARG A 24 21.17 7.27 -7.60
N GLY A 25 20.47 7.83 -6.61
CA GLY A 25 20.95 9.03 -5.90
C GLY A 25 22.23 8.79 -5.11
N ARG A 26 22.50 7.52 -4.75
CA ARG A 26 23.68 7.11 -3.99
C ARG A 26 24.87 6.74 -4.88
N GLU A 27 24.63 6.18 -6.07
CA GLU A 27 25.70 5.87 -7.03
C GLU A 27 26.25 7.11 -7.77
N ALA A 28 25.48 8.20 -7.87
CA ALA A 28 25.94 9.45 -8.50
C ALA A 28 26.88 10.29 -7.62
N HIS A 29 27.01 9.98 -6.33
CA HIS A 29 27.80 10.78 -5.38
C HIS A 29 29.19 10.20 -5.04
N ASP A 30 29.48 8.95 -5.43
CA ASP A 30 30.73 8.24 -5.11
C ASP A 30 31.59 7.96 -6.37
N GLY A 31 31.77 8.97 -7.22
CA GLY A 31 32.79 8.99 -8.28
C GLY A 31 34.00 9.85 -7.87
N PRO A 32 35.25 9.40 -8.07
CA PRO A 32 36.43 10.04 -7.49
C PRO A 32 36.77 11.36 -8.20
N ALA A 33 37.20 12.33 -7.38
CA ALA A 33 37.64 13.65 -7.79
C ALA A 33 38.80 13.63 -8.79
N ALA A 34 38.66 14.37 -9.90
CA ALA A 34 39.64 15.32 -10.42
C ALA A 34 39.10 15.98 -11.69
N VAL A 35 39.14 17.32 -11.75
CA VAL A 35 39.88 18.11 -12.75
C VAL A 35 39.50 19.58 -12.58
N ARG A 36 40.54 20.40 -12.39
CA ARG A 36 40.50 21.86 -12.32
C ARG A 36 40.59 22.47 -13.73
N THR A 37 39.94 23.63 -13.85
CA THR A 37 40.26 24.83 -14.67
C THR A 37 40.04 24.81 -16.19
N GLY A 38 39.15 25.71 -16.63
CA GLY A 38 39.05 26.21 -18.01
C GLY A 38 37.64 26.67 -18.42
N GLU A 39 37.06 27.69 -17.76
CA GLU A 39 35.72 28.21 -18.11
C GLU A 39 35.81 29.07 -19.39
N THR A 40 35.45 28.49 -20.53
CA THR A 40 35.35 29.21 -21.82
C THR A 40 33.96 29.82 -22.01
N ALA A 41 33.82 30.87 -22.81
CA ALA A 41 32.51 31.52 -23.09
C ALA A 41 31.45 30.52 -23.61
N ALA A 42 31.87 29.52 -24.39
CA ALA A 42 31.01 28.42 -24.84
C ALA A 42 30.42 27.57 -23.69
N SER A 43 31.12 27.48 -22.54
CA SER A 43 30.61 26.78 -21.36
C SER A 43 29.54 27.59 -20.61
N ARG A 44 29.58 28.93 -20.70
CA ARG A 44 28.55 29.79 -20.10
C ARG A 44 27.26 29.78 -20.92
N ASP A 45 27.36 29.80 -22.24
CA ASP A 45 26.18 29.71 -23.12
C ASP A 45 25.51 28.34 -22.99
N ALA A 46 26.29 27.26 -22.90
CA ALA A 46 25.77 25.91 -22.66
C ALA A 46 25.13 25.76 -21.26
N ALA A 47 25.70 26.42 -20.23
CA ALA A 47 25.13 26.45 -18.89
C ALA A 47 23.83 27.27 -18.83
N GLU A 48 23.75 28.39 -19.55
CA GLU A 48 22.55 29.21 -19.63
C GLU A 48 21.42 28.51 -20.40
N GLU A 49 21.76 27.82 -21.49
CA GLU A 49 20.79 27.01 -22.25
C GLU A 49 20.32 25.79 -21.45
N GLY A 50 21.23 25.15 -20.70
CA GLY A 50 20.89 24.10 -19.74
C GLY A 50 19.93 24.59 -18.65
N ARG A 51 20.15 25.80 -18.13
CA ARG A 51 19.26 26.43 -17.14
C ARG A 51 17.88 26.73 -17.72
N LYS A 52 17.80 27.27 -18.94
CA LYS A 52 16.51 27.54 -19.62
C LYS A 52 15.72 26.24 -19.88
N ARG A 53 16.39 25.16 -20.28
CA ARG A 53 15.75 23.84 -20.44
C ARG A 53 15.28 23.26 -19.10
N ALA A 54 16.08 23.41 -18.05
CA ALA A 54 15.69 22.97 -16.70
C ALA A 54 14.49 23.77 -16.14
N GLU A 55 14.45 25.08 -16.37
CA GLU A 55 13.31 25.93 -15.99
C GLU A 55 12.04 25.58 -16.77
N ALA A 56 12.15 25.30 -18.08
CA ALA A 56 11.02 24.85 -18.89
C ALA A 56 10.48 23.47 -18.43
N ALA A 57 11.37 22.53 -18.10
CA ALA A 57 11.00 21.22 -17.56
C ALA A 57 10.33 21.34 -16.18
N LEU A 58 10.84 22.20 -15.31
CA LEU A 58 10.24 22.50 -14.01
C LEU A 58 8.83 23.09 -14.14
N GLU A 59 8.62 23.97 -15.11
CA GLU A 59 7.32 24.60 -15.33
C GLU A 59 6.30 23.63 -15.96
N ALA A 60 6.74 22.73 -16.84
CA ALA A 60 5.93 21.63 -17.36
C ALA A 60 5.50 20.68 -16.22
N ALA A 61 6.46 20.27 -15.37
CA ALA A 61 6.18 19.42 -14.20
C ALA A 61 5.22 20.10 -13.22
N ARG A 62 5.31 21.43 -13.02
CA ARG A 62 4.36 22.18 -12.17
C ARG A 62 2.94 22.16 -12.73
N LYS A 63 2.77 22.26 -14.05
CA LYS A 63 1.46 22.19 -14.71
C LYS A 63 0.85 20.80 -14.60
N GLU A 64 1.64 19.74 -14.79
CA GLU A 64 1.18 18.36 -14.58
C GLU A 64 0.79 18.11 -13.12
N ILE A 65 1.61 18.57 -12.16
CA ILE A 65 1.28 18.47 -10.73
C ILE A 65 -0.01 19.24 -10.40
N ALA A 66 -0.29 20.36 -11.05
CA ALA A 66 -1.53 21.10 -10.86
C ALA A 66 -2.74 20.32 -11.42
N SER A 67 -2.63 19.77 -12.62
CA SER A 67 -3.66 18.91 -13.24
C SER A 67 -3.96 17.66 -12.41
N LEU A 68 -2.91 17.00 -11.91
CA LEU A 68 -3.05 15.84 -11.03
C LEU A 68 -3.71 16.21 -9.69
N LYS A 69 -3.40 17.38 -9.11
CA LYS A 69 -4.08 17.85 -7.90
C LYS A 69 -5.57 18.10 -8.12
N GLU A 70 -5.95 18.63 -9.28
CA GLU A 70 -7.35 18.85 -9.63
C GLU A 70 -8.09 17.52 -9.79
N SER A 71 -7.50 16.57 -10.52
CA SER A 71 -8.02 15.22 -10.69
C SER A 71 -8.16 14.48 -9.35
N VAL A 72 -7.17 14.58 -8.47
CA VAL A 72 -7.21 14.01 -7.12
C VAL A 72 -8.27 14.67 -6.25
N SER A 73 -8.44 15.99 -6.35
CA SER A 73 -9.45 16.72 -5.58
C SER A 73 -10.87 16.33 -6.02
N GLU A 74 -11.08 16.16 -7.32
CA GLU A 74 -12.36 15.69 -7.85
C GLU A 74 -12.65 14.24 -7.44
N LEU A 75 -11.65 13.34 -7.49
CA LEU A 75 -11.78 11.98 -6.97
C LEU A 75 -12.09 11.96 -5.46
N GLN A 76 -11.44 12.81 -4.66
CA GLN A 76 -11.74 12.94 -3.23
C GLN A 76 -13.16 13.44 -2.98
N ARG A 77 -13.64 14.41 -3.77
CA ARG A 77 -15.03 14.90 -3.71
C ARG A 77 -16.02 13.79 -4.02
N GLN A 78 -15.76 13.03 -5.08
CA GLN A 78 -16.62 11.92 -5.49
C GLN A 78 -16.62 10.76 -4.49
N VAL A 79 -15.49 10.45 -3.85
CA VAL A 79 -15.43 9.43 -2.77
C VAL A 79 -16.24 9.87 -1.55
N VAL A 80 -16.20 11.16 -1.19
CA VAL A 80 -17.01 11.70 -0.09
C VAL A 80 -18.50 11.66 -0.42
N GLU A 81 -18.89 11.95 -1.68
CA GLU A 81 -20.26 11.81 -2.15
C GLU A 81 -20.73 10.34 -2.16
N ALA A 82 -19.89 9.40 -2.60
CA ALA A 82 -20.19 7.97 -2.58
C ALA A 82 -20.37 7.42 -1.16
N ARG A 83 -19.58 7.91 -0.18
CA ARG A 83 -19.72 7.56 1.25
C ARG A 83 -21.02 8.06 1.89
N ARG A 84 -21.75 8.99 1.26
CA ARG A 84 -23.05 9.49 1.76
C ARG A 84 -24.23 8.66 1.25
N ALA A 85 -24.02 7.77 0.27
CA ALA A 85 -25.05 6.85 -0.17
C ALA A 85 -25.25 5.74 0.88
N PRO A 86 -26.50 5.36 1.21
CA PRO A 86 -26.75 4.27 2.15
C PRO A 86 -26.15 2.96 1.62
N PRO A 87 -25.68 2.05 2.49
CA PRO A 87 -25.14 0.76 2.09
C PRO A 87 -26.29 -0.15 1.65
N GLY A 88 -26.75 0.03 0.42
CA GLY A 88 -27.42 -1.03 -0.31
C GLY A 88 -26.35 -2.00 -0.79
N LEU A 89 -26.54 -3.30 -0.55
CA LEU A 89 -25.85 -4.31 -1.35
C LEU A 89 -26.07 -3.93 -2.81
N PRO A 90 -25.02 -3.67 -3.60
CA PRO A 90 -25.24 -3.54 -5.03
C PRO A 90 -25.90 -4.85 -5.47
N GLU A 91 -27.07 -4.75 -6.11
CA GLU A 91 -27.51 -5.78 -7.04
C GLU A 91 -26.31 -6.14 -7.95
N PRO A 92 -26.27 -7.32 -8.58
CA PRO A 92 -25.24 -7.70 -9.55
C PRO A 92 -25.32 -6.78 -10.79
N LEU A 93 -24.99 -5.50 -10.60
CA LEU A 93 -25.01 -4.43 -11.56
C LEU A 93 -23.76 -4.63 -12.40
N GLY A 94 -23.97 -5.25 -13.56
CA GLY A 94 -23.01 -5.20 -14.66
C GLY A 94 -21.88 -6.23 -14.58
N ALA A 95 -22.15 -7.49 -14.21
CA ALA A 95 -21.17 -8.58 -14.27
C ALA A 95 -20.43 -8.70 -15.63
N ALA A 96 -21.04 -8.25 -16.72
CA ALA A 96 -20.40 -8.20 -18.04
C ALA A 96 -19.44 -7.01 -18.21
N ASN A 97 -19.84 -5.79 -17.81
CA ASN A 97 -19.00 -4.59 -17.89
C ASN A 97 -17.83 -4.64 -16.90
N SER A 98 -18.04 -5.22 -15.71
CA SER A 98 -16.97 -5.43 -14.74
C SER A 98 -15.96 -6.47 -15.24
N ARG A 99 -16.40 -7.57 -15.87
CA ARG A 99 -15.50 -8.58 -16.46
C ARG A 99 -14.60 -8.00 -17.54
N GLU A 100 -15.10 -7.17 -18.45
CA GLU A 100 -14.26 -6.55 -19.48
C GLU A 100 -13.21 -5.61 -18.87
N LYS A 101 -13.57 -4.85 -17.83
CA LYS A 101 -12.62 -4.01 -17.10
C LYS A 101 -11.57 -4.83 -16.37
N TRP A 102 -11.95 -5.94 -15.73
CA TRP A 102 -11.00 -6.86 -15.10
C TRP A 102 -10.03 -7.49 -16.09
N LYS A 103 -10.50 -7.82 -17.31
CA LYS A 103 -9.62 -8.25 -18.40
C LYS A 103 -8.62 -7.16 -18.81
N LYS A 104 -9.07 -5.91 -18.92
CA LYS A 104 -8.18 -4.76 -19.20
C LYS A 104 -7.14 -4.57 -18.10
N VAL A 105 -7.55 -4.61 -16.83
CA VAL A 105 -6.66 -4.56 -15.66
C VAL A 105 -5.60 -5.66 -15.75
N ALA A 106 -5.99 -6.92 -15.97
CA ALA A 106 -5.06 -8.04 -16.08
C ALA A 106 -4.08 -7.88 -17.25
N ALA A 107 -4.56 -7.45 -18.41
CA ALA A 107 -3.73 -7.21 -19.58
C ALA A 107 -2.70 -6.10 -19.34
N THR A 108 -3.10 -4.98 -18.72
CA THR A 108 -2.19 -3.88 -18.37
C THR A 108 -1.16 -4.32 -17.32
N MET A 109 -1.58 -5.08 -16.29
CA MET A 109 -0.64 -5.67 -15.31
C MET A 109 0.39 -6.59 -15.95
N TRP A 110 -0.03 -7.44 -16.90
CA TRP A 110 0.87 -8.35 -17.59
C TRP A 110 1.88 -7.61 -18.48
N LYS A 111 1.43 -6.58 -19.22
CA LYS A 111 2.32 -5.74 -20.04
C LYS A 111 3.39 -5.05 -19.20
N LEU A 112 3.00 -4.44 -18.09
CA LEU A 112 3.93 -3.82 -17.13
C LEU A 112 4.97 -4.83 -16.63
N ARG A 113 4.55 -6.05 -16.29
CA ARG A 113 5.47 -7.12 -15.87
C ARG A 113 6.48 -7.48 -16.96
N GLU A 114 6.03 -7.73 -18.19
CA GLU A 114 6.92 -8.11 -19.29
C GLU A 114 7.90 -6.99 -19.62
N GLN A 115 7.49 -5.72 -19.54
CA GLN A 115 8.40 -4.59 -19.69
C GLN A 115 9.46 -4.54 -18.58
N MET A 116 9.06 -4.70 -17.31
CA MET A 116 10.00 -4.78 -16.18
C MET A 116 10.99 -5.95 -16.34
N LYS A 117 10.53 -7.12 -16.77
CA LYS A 117 11.37 -8.32 -17.00
C LYS A 117 12.39 -8.10 -18.12
N ASN A 118 12.02 -7.36 -19.15
CA ASN A 118 12.88 -7.04 -20.29
C ASN A 118 13.81 -5.84 -20.04
N GLY A 119 13.94 -5.38 -18.79
CA GLY A 119 14.81 -4.26 -18.42
C GLY A 119 14.22 -2.88 -18.73
N GLY A 120 12.94 -2.82 -19.09
CA GLY A 120 12.21 -1.61 -19.49
C GLY A 120 11.59 -0.80 -18.36
N GLY A 121 11.78 -1.18 -17.09
CA GLY A 121 11.26 -0.42 -15.94
C GLY A 121 12.11 0.80 -15.57
N ASP A 122 12.56 1.59 -16.56
CA ASP A 122 13.37 2.79 -16.32
C ASP A 122 12.53 4.02 -15.94
N GLY A 123 11.21 3.83 -15.79
CA GLY A 123 10.27 4.91 -15.55
C GLY A 123 9.96 5.68 -16.82
N SER A 124 10.05 5.02 -17.98
CA SER A 124 9.72 5.57 -19.29
C SER A 124 8.32 6.19 -19.29
N PRO A 125 8.04 7.13 -20.20
CA PRO A 125 6.68 7.66 -20.38
C PRO A 125 5.64 6.56 -20.62
N GLU A 126 6.04 5.44 -21.25
CA GLU A 126 5.18 4.28 -21.50
C GLU A 126 4.82 3.54 -20.20
N ASP A 127 5.79 3.32 -19.31
CA ASP A 127 5.55 2.76 -17.97
C ASP A 127 4.59 3.64 -17.16
N GLN A 128 4.78 4.96 -17.23
CA GLN A 128 3.95 5.93 -16.52
C GLN A 128 2.53 5.97 -17.07
N GLU A 129 2.36 5.88 -18.39
CA GLU A 129 1.06 5.81 -19.04
C GLU A 129 0.30 4.54 -18.64
N MET A 130 0.94 3.37 -18.71
CA MET A 130 0.32 2.11 -18.29
C MET A 130 0.02 2.07 -16.78
N GLY A 131 0.90 2.61 -15.94
CA GLY A 131 0.64 2.76 -14.51
C GLY A 131 -0.57 3.64 -14.24
N THR A 132 -0.72 4.74 -14.99
CA THR A 132 -1.86 5.66 -14.90
C THR A 132 -3.15 4.99 -15.38
N GLU A 133 -3.10 4.23 -16.49
CA GLU A 133 -4.22 3.46 -17.01
C GLU A 133 -4.71 2.45 -15.96
N LEU A 134 -3.78 1.67 -15.37
CA LEU A 134 -4.09 0.69 -14.34
C LEU A 134 -4.77 1.33 -13.12
N ILE A 135 -4.23 2.44 -12.60
CA ILE A 135 -4.82 3.18 -11.48
C ILE A 135 -6.22 3.68 -11.84
N THR A 136 -6.41 4.19 -13.06
CA THR A 136 -7.70 4.70 -13.53
C THR A 136 -8.75 3.59 -13.60
N LEU A 137 -8.40 2.44 -14.17
CA LEU A 137 -9.28 1.28 -14.25
C LEU A 137 -9.69 0.77 -12.86
N LEU A 138 -8.72 0.64 -11.95
CA LEU A 138 -8.99 0.22 -10.56
C LEU A 138 -9.85 1.24 -9.80
N ALA A 139 -9.62 2.54 -9.99
CA ALA A 139 -10.44 3.58 -9.38
C ALA A 139 -11.89 3.54 -9.87
N GLN A 140 -12.10 3.27 -11.16
CA GLN A 140 -13.45 3.09 -11.72
C GLN A 140 -14.15 1.86 -11.13
N LEU A 141 -13.45 0.73 -11.05
CA LEU A 141 -13.97 -0.50 -10.45
C LEU A 141 -14.31 -0.30 -8.97
N ALA A 142 -13.42 0.34 -8.22
CA ALA A 142 -13.63 0.67 -6.81
C ALA A 142 -14.86 1.54 -6.59
N LYS A 143 -15.05 2.55 -7.45
CA LYS A 143 -16.24 3.42 -7.44
C LYS A 143 -17.51 2.63 -7.70
N GLU A 144 -17.52 1.75 -8.71
CA GLU A 144 -18.68 0.92 -9.04
C GLU A 144 -19.06 -0.04 -7.89
N LEU A 145 -18.06 -0.53 -7.17
CA LEU A 145 -18.23 -1.44 -6.04
C LEU A 145 -18.48 -0.72 -4.70
N GLY A 146 -18.37 0.61 -4.63
CA GLY A 146 -18.53 1.37 -3.37
C GLY A 146 -17.42 1.10 -2.35
N VAL A 147 -16.21 0.79 -2.83
CA VAL A 147 -15.05 0.42 -2.01
C VAL A 147 -13.80 1.21 -2.42
N THR A 148 -12.69 1.05 -1.70
CA THR A 148 -11.37 1.56 -2.09
C THR A 148 -10.75 0.71 -3.19
N MET A 149 -9.76 1.25 -3.91
CA MET A 149 -9.04 0.50 -4.96
C MET A 149 -8.46 -0.81 -4.46
N ASN A 150 -7.97 -0.83 -3.23
CA ASN A 150 -7.40 -2.01 -2.62
C ASN A 150 -8.46 -3.06 -2.29
N GLU A 151 -9.59 -2.64 -1.73
CA GLU A 151 -10.75 -3.51 -1.53
C GLU A 151 -11.24 -4.09 -2.87
N ALA A 152 -11.29 -3.28 -3.93
CA ALA A 152 -11.82 -3.69 -5.24
C ALA A 152 -11.11 -4.92 -5.83
N ILE A 153 -9.79 -5.05 -5.63
CA ILE A 153 -8.98 -6.17 -6.13
C ILE A 153 -9.43 -7.51 -5.55
N PHE A 154 -9.88 -7.51 -4.29
CA PHE A 154 -10.26 -8.73 -3.56
C PHE A 154 -11.78 -8.91 -3.46
N ALA A 155 -12.54 -8.02 -4.11
CA ALA A 155 -13.97 -8.17 -4.22
C ALA A 155 -14.31 -9.52 -4.87
N PRO A 156 -15.24 -10.31 -4.29
CA PRO A 156 -15.68 -11.60 -4.83
C PRO A 156 -16.14 -11.56 -6.30
N GLU A 157 -16.61 -10.41 -6.76
CA GLU A 157 -17.10 -10.18 -8.11
C GLU A 157 -15.97 -10.01 -9.14
N GLY A 158 -14.77 -9.60 -8.69
CA GLY A 158 -13.67 -9.20 -9.56
C GLY A 158 -12.46 -10.11 -9.54
N PHE A 159 -12.12 -10.66 -8.37
CA PHE A 159 -10.89 -11.42 -8.19
C PHE A 159 -10.81 -12.70 -9.05
N PRO A 160 -11.86 -13.53 -9.23
CA PRO A 160 -11.83 -14.66 -10.17
C PRO A 160 -11.52 -14.25 -11.59
N SER A 161 -12.13 -13.14 -12.04
CA SER A 161 -11.97 -12.63 -13.41
C SER A 161 -10.54 -12.13 -13.64
N LEU A 162 -9.95 -11.48 -12.63
CA LEU A 162 -8.55 -11.08 -12.64
C LEU A 162 -7.61 -12.31 -12.74
N LEU A 163 -7.84 -13.34 -11.93
CA LEU A 163 -7.01 -14.56 -11.92
C LEU A 163 -7.07 -15.31 -13.26
N LEU A 164 -8.26 -15.49 -13.81
CA LEU A 164 -8.45 -16.14 -15.11
C LEU A 164 -7.74 -15.35 -16.23
N ALA A 165 -7.86 -14.02 -16.21
CA ALA A 165 -7.21 -13.18 -17.21
C ALA A 165 -5.68 -13.16 -17.07
N LEU A 166 -5.14 -13.26 -15.85
CA LEU A 166 -3.69 -13.40 -15.63
C LEU A 166 -3.17 -14.76 -16.12
N LEU A 167 -3.91 -15.85 -15.91
CA LEU A 167 -3.57 -17.17 -16.45
C LEU A 167 -3.58 -17.17 -17.99
N GLU A 168 -4.62 -16.59 -18.58
CA GLU A 168 -4.72 -16.42 -20.04
C GLU A 168 -3.55 -15.62 -20.60
N ALA A 169 -3.18 -14.51 -19.93
CA ALA A 169 -2.02 -13.70 -20.30
C ALA A 169 -0.68 -14.44 -20.16
N ALA A 170 -0.58 -15.35 -19.18
CA ALA A 170 0.56 -16.25 -19.01
C ALA A 170 0.62 -17.39 -20.05
N GLY A 171 -0.33 -17.47 -20.98
CA GLY A 171 -0.43 -18.56 -21.95
C GLY A 171 -0.88 -19.88 -21.33
N VAL A 172 -1.41 -19.84 -20.11
CA VAL A 172 -1.93 -21.02 -19.40
C VAL A 172 -3.45 -21.04 -19.57
N SER A 173 -3.95 -21.96 -20.38
CA SER A 173 -5.39 -22.07 -20.63
C SER A 173 -6.13 -22.48 -19.35
N PRO A 174 -7.11 -21.69 -18.87
CA PRO A 174 -7.92 -22.09 -17.73
C PRO A 174 -8.96 -23.12 -18.16
N GLU A 175 -9.05 -24.23 -17.43
CA GLU A 175 -10.08 -25.24 -17.68
C GLU A 175 -11.46 -24.79 -17.15
N ALA A 176 -12.56 -25.25 -17.75
CA ALA A 176 -13.91 -24.90 -17.28
C ALA A 176 -14.16 -25.32 -15.82
N ALA A 177 -13.59 -26.45 -15.39
CA ALA A 177 -13.63 -26.91 -14.00
C ALA A 177 -12.87 -25.98 -13.05
N GLN A 178 -11.84 -25.28 -13.55
CA GLN A 178 -11.05 -24.32 -12.79
C GLN A 178 -11.80 -23.00 -12.59
N ALA A 179 -12.50 -22.50 -13.61
CA ALA A 179 -13.39 -21.35 -13.45
C ALA A 179 -14.45 -21.63 -12.38
N ALA A 180 -15.04 -22.84 -12.40
CA ALA A 180 -15.97 -23.28 -11.35
C ALA A 180 -15.29 -23.39 -9.97
N GLY A 181 -14.04 -23.85 -9.91
CA GLY A 181 -13.25 -23.91 -8.67
C GLY A 181 -12.95 -22.54 -8.07
N PHE A 182 -12.59 -21.54 -8.90
CA PHE A 182 -12.39 -20.16 -8.45
C PHE A 182 -13.71 -19.51 -8.01
N ASP A 183 -14.79 -19.73 -8.75
CA ASP A 183 -16.11 -19.24 -8.38
C ASP A 183 -16.59 -19.84 -7.05
N ALA A 184 -16.32 -21.12 -6.81
CA ALA A 184 -16.60 -21.78 -5.53
C ALA A 184 -15.74 -21.22 -4.39
N ALA A 185 -14.43 -21.05 -4.61
CA ALA A 185 -13.52 -20.44 -3.64
C ALA A 185 -13.95 -19.01 -3.26
N MET A 186 -14.39 -18.21 -4.24
CA MET A 186 -14.85 -16.85 -3.98
C MET A 186 -16.28 -16.77 -3.46
N THR A 187 -17.11 -17.79 -3.72
CA THR A 187 -18.40 -17.93 -3.05
C THR A 187 -18.20 -18.19 -1.56
N ALA A 188 -17.21 -19.00 -1.18
CA ALA A 188 -16.87 -19.26 0.22
C ALA A 188 -16.35 -17.99 0.93
N SER A 189 -15.54 -17.15 0.25
CA SER A 189 -15.05 -15.89 0.82
C SER A 189 -16.07 -14.75 0.80
N ARG A 190 -17.17 -14.86 0.02
CA ARG A 190 -18.22 -13.83 -0.07
C ARG A 190 -18.88 -13.52 1.27
N SER A 191 -19.07 -14.52 2.14
CA SER A 191 -19.63 -14.29 3.47
C SER A 191 -18.70 -13.42 4.31
N ALA A 192 -17.41 -13.73 4.35
CA ALA A 192 -16.40 -12.95 5.08
C ALA A 192 -16.26 -11.54 4.52
N TRP A 193 -16.32 -11.39 3.18
CA TRP A 193 -16.35 -10.08 2.53
C TRP A 193 -17.58 -9.24 2.91
N THR A 194 -18.76 -9.86 2.93
CA THR A 194 -20.01 -9.17 3.30
C THR A 194 -19.98 -8.74 4.76
N GLU A 195 -19.48 -9.59 5.65
CA GLU A 195 -19.31 -9.28 7.07
C GLU A 195 -18.30 -8.14 7.28
N TYR A 196 -17.20 -8.15 6.53
CA TYR A 196 -16.24 -7.04 6.51
C TYR A 196 -16.93 -5.74 6.07
N LEU A 197 -17.65 -5.71 4.95
CA LEU A 197 -18.33 -4.50 4.47
C LEU A 197 -19.38 -3.98 5.46
N ALA A 198 -20.10 -4.87 6.15
CA ALA A 198 -21.09 -4.51 7.15
C ALA A 198 -20.47 -3.94 8.44
N SER A 199 -19.26 -4.37 8.79
CA SER A 199 -18.58 -3.97 10.03
C SER A 199 -17.57 -2.84 9.86
N ARG A 200 -17.04 -2.62 8.64
CA ARG A 200 -15.89 -1.74 8.38
C ARG A 200 -16.01 -0.32 8.90
N GLU A 201 -17.20 0.27 8.92
CA GLU A 201 -17.40 1.66 9.38
C GLU A 201 -17.25 1.81 10.90
N LYS A 202 -17.37 0.70 11.64
CA LYS A 202 -17.22 0.65 13.10
C LYS A 202 -15.79 0.36 13.55
N LEU A 203 -14.92 -0.03 12.61
CA LEU A 203 -13.54 -0.44 12.87
C LEU A 203 -12.58 0.74 12.69
N SER A 204 -11.52 0.79 13.50
CA SER A 204 -10.40 1.70 13.26
C SER A 204 -9.72 1.39 11.91
N ARG A 205 -8.93 2.31 11.37
CA ARG A 205 -8.24 2.09 10.08
C ARG A 205 -7.30 0.86 10.10
N LEU A 206 -6.57 0.65 11.19
CA LEU A 206 -5.75 -0.56 11.37
C LEU A 206 -6.62 -1.82 11.49
N GLU A 207 -7.75 -1.76 12.18
CA GLU A 207 -8.68 -2.90 12.28
C GLU A 207 -9.33 -3.22 10.93
N GLN A 208 -9.64 -2.21 10.11
CA GLN A 208 -10.10 -2.40 8.73
C GLN A 208 -9.04 -3.09 7.88
N GLN A 209 -7.77 -2.68 8.00
CA GLN A 209 -6.64 -3.34 7.31
C GLN A 209 -6.53 -4.81 7.75
N ARG A 210 -6.60 -5.08 9.06
CA ARG A 210 -6.47 -6.43 9.61
C ARG A 210 -7.60 -7.37 9.20
N ALA A 211 -8.83 -6.87 9.19
CA ALA A 211 -10.01 -7.62 8.75
C ALA A 211 -9.96 -7.89 7.24
N LEU A 212 -9.56 -6.90 6.43
CA LEU A 212 -9.39 -7.10 4.99
C LEU A 212 -8.31 -8.13 4.69
N MET A 213 -7.18 -8.08 5.40
CA MET A 213 -6.09 -9.05 5.31
C MET A 213 -6.57 -10.48 5.60
N GLU A 214 -7.45 -10.65 6.59
CA GLU A 214 -8.09 -11.93 6.93
C GLU A 214 -8.97 -12.47 5.80
N VAL A 215 -9.79 -11.60 5.19
CA VAL A 215 -10.64 -11.98 4.05
C VAL A 215 -9.78 -12.39 2.85
N GLN A 216 -8.69 -11.67 2.61
CA GLN A 216 -7.72 -11.99 1.56
C GLN A 216 -7.05 -13.34 1.80
N GLU A 217 -6.61 -13.62 3.03
CA GLU A 217 -5.97 -14.89 3.38
C GLU A 217 -6.89 -16.08 3.13
N GLN A 218 -8.16 -15.96 3.52
CA GLN A 218 -9.17 -16.99 3.27
C GLN A 218 -9.39 -17.21 1.76
N ALA A 219 -9.54 -16.13 0.99
CA ALA A 219 -9.71 -16.19 -0.45
C ALA A 219 -8.49 -16.83 -1.15
N ILE A 220 -7.28 -16.38 -0.79
CA ILE A 220 -6.02 -16.88 -1.36
C ILE A 220 -5.81 -18.34 -1.01
N ALA A 221 -6.09 -18.77 0.23
CA ALA A 221 -5.96 -20.16 0.64
C ALA A 221 -6.91 -21.06 -0.16
N ALA A 222 -8.16 -20.64 -0.32
CA ALA A 222 -9.16 -21.36 -1.11
C ALA A 222 -8.75 -21.47 -2.59
N ILE A 223 -8.24 -20.38 -3.17
CA ILE A 223 -7.76 -20.35 -4.56
C ILE A 223 -6.52 -21.22 -4.74
N ARG A 224 -5.53 -21.17 -3.84
CA ARG A 224 -4.33 -22.01 -3.91
C ARG A 224 -4.68 -23.50 -3.95
N GLY A 225 -5.71 -23.92 -3.20
CA GLY A 225 -6.21 -25.29 -3.25
C GLY A 225 -6.84 -25.71 -4.59
N ALA A 226 -7.24 -24.76 -5.43
CA ALA A 226 -7.87 -24.98 -6.73
C ALA A 226 -6.88 -24.88 -7.92
N LEU A 227 -5.62 -24.52 -7.69
CA LEU A 227 -4.60 -24.35 -8.74
C LEU A 227 -3.82 -25.64 -9.01
N SER A 228 -3.57 -25.93 -10.29
CA SER A 228 -2.54 -26.91 -10.66
C SER A 228 -1.13 -26.36 -10.42
N PRO A 229 -0.07 -27.20 -10.34
CA PRO A 229 1.30 -26.71 -10.14
C PRO A 229 1.77 -25.70 -11.18
N ALA A 230 1.43 -25.90 -12.47
CA ALA A 230 1.80 -24.97 -13.54
C ALA A 230 1.11 -23.60 -13.37
N GLN A 231 -0.14 -23.60 -12.93
CA GLN A 231 -0.92 -22.38 -12.71
C GLN A 231 -0.48 -21.65 -11.43
N ALA A 232 -0.17 -22.40 -10.37
CA ALA A 232 0.41 -21.86 -9.14
C ALA A 232 1.76 -21.19 -9.44
N SER A 233 2.59 -21.79 -10.29
CA SER A 233 3.84 -21.17 -10.76
C SER A 233 3.58 -19.88 -11.55
N ALA A 234 2.70 -19.92 -12.55
CA ALA A 234 2.39 -18.77 -13.38
C ALA A 234 1.81 -17.58 -12.58
N LEU A 235 0.96 -17.85 -11.60
CA LEU A 235 0.42 -16.81 -10.73
C LEU A 235 1.40 -16.37 -9.64
N GLY A 236 2.24 -17.27 -9.12
CA GLY A 236 3.31 -16.90 -8.17
C GLY A 236 4.29 -15.89 -8.79
N GLU A 237 4.59 -16.03 -10.07
CA GLU A 237 5.42 -15.11 -10.83
C GLU A 237 4.82 -13.69 -11.02
N THR A 238 3.53 -13.50 -10.75
CA THR A 238 2.89 -12.17 -10.79
C THR A 238 3.05 -11.40 -9.48
N GLY A 239 3.50 -12.07 -8.41
CA GLY A 239 3.57 -11.50 -7.07
C GLY A 239 2.20 -11.17 -6.47
N LEU A 240 1.08 -11.44 -7.15
CA LEU A 240 -0.28 -11.08 -6.72
C LEU A 240 -0.60 -11.62 -5.32
N PHE A 241 -0.14 -12.84 -5.01
CA PHE A 241 -0.38 -13.46 -3.71
C PHE A 241 0.54 -12.95 -2.61
N ASP A 242 1.71 -12.41 -2.95
CA ASP A 242 2.72 -11.98 -1.96
C ASP A 242 2.62 -10.48 -1.68
N SER A 243 2.19 -9.69 -2.67
CA SER A 243 2.04 -8.23 -2.59
C SER A 243 0.66 -7.73 -2.16
N ALA A 244 -0.35 -8.61 -2.16
CA ALA A 244 -1.73 -8.35 -1.73
C ALA A 244 -1.88 -7.75 -0.33
N LEU A 245 -0.87 -7.93 0.53
CA LEU A 245 -0.90 -7.59 1.95
C LEU A 245 -0.17 -6.29 2.32
N SER A 246 0.52 -5.66 1.36
CA SER A 246 1.13 -4.32 1.55
C SER A 246 0.05 -3.23 1.46
N LEU A 247 -1.05 -3.44 2.18
CA LEU A 247 -2.20 -2.53 2.22
C LEU A 247 -1.86 -1.29 3.05
N GLY A 248 -1.03 -0.43 2.48
CA GLY A 248 -0.72 0.88 3.05
C GLY A 248 0.37 0.81 4.10
N ASP A 249 1.54 0.25 3.73
CA ASP A 249 2.78 0.28 4.50
C ASP A 249 3.32 1.71 4.64
N SER A 250 2.55 2.60 5.27
CA SER A 250 3.19 3.63 6.06
C SER A 250 3.74 2.93 7.30
N ASP A 251 4.95 2.40 7.16
CA ASP A 251 5.70 1.82 8.26
C ASP A 251 6.60 2.92 8.81
N GLN A 252 6.55 3.12 10.12
CA GLN A 252 7.53 3.95 10.82
C GLN A 252 8.45 3.06 11.61
N HIS A 253 9.71 3.04 11.19
CA HIS A 253 10.77 2.27 11.81
C HIS A 253 11.72 3.17 12.58
N PHE A 254 12.01 2.83 13.84
CA PHE A 254 12.94 3.57 14.70
C PHE A 254 14.21 2.76 14.95
N GLY A 255 15.37 3.43 14.96
CA GLY A 255 16.66 2.80 15.25
C GLY A 255 17.41 3.52 16.36
N GLY A 256 18.03 2.77 17.29
CA GLY A 256 18.89 3.33 18.34
C GLY A 256 18.97 2.47 19.60
N THR A 257 19.35 3.07 20.72
CA THR A 257 19.25 2.42 22.03
C THR A 257 17.78 2.30 22.45
N ARG A 258 17.49 1.41 23.39
CA ARG A 258 16.13 1.20 23.91
C ARG A 258 15.50 2.50 24.40
N GLU A 259 16.26 3.33 25.12
CA GLU A 259 15.79 4.63 25.62
C GLU A 259 15.49 5.61 24.49
N SER A 260 16.36 5.68 23.47
CA SER A 260 16.15 6.56 22.32
C SER A 260 14.94 6.14 21.49
N VAL A 261 14.73 4.84 21.29
CA VAL A 261 13.57 4.30 20.57
C VAL A 261 12.29 4.58 21.34
N ALA A 262 12.28 4.35 22.66
CA ALA A 262 11.14 4.66 23.51
C ALA A 262 10.79 6.15 23.45
N ALA A 263 11.79 7.03 23.50
CA ALA A 263 11.60 8.47 23.36
C ALA A 263 11.05 8.85 21.99
N SER A 264 11.57 8.26 20.90
CA SER A 264 11.07 8.50 19.54
C SER A 264 9.65 8.01 19.32
N LEU A 265 9.29 6.83 19.81
CA LEU A 265 7.92 6.31 19.76
C LEU A 265 6.95 7.21 20.54
N SER A 266 7.30 7.55 21.78
CA SER A 266 6.51 8.45 22.62
C SER A 266 6.29 9.81 21.95
N ASP A 267 7.33 10.37 21.35
CA ASP A 267 7.26 11.66 20.67
C ASP A 267 6.47 11.60 19.36
N ALA A 268 6.65 10.55 18.55
CA ALA A 268 5.88 10.34 17.33
C ALA A 268 4.38 10.20 17.61
N TRP A 269 4.01 9.35 18.56
CA TRP A 269 2.62 9.15 18.98
C TRP A 269 2.04 10.42 19.60
N SER A 270 2.78 11.08 20.50
CA SER A 270 2.36 12.35 21.12
C SER A 270 2.10 13.44 20.09
N ARG A 271 2.98 13.62 19.11
CA ARG A 271 2.78 14.59 18.03
C ARG A 271 1.58 14.24 17.15
N SER A 272 1.43 12.97 16.79
CA SER A 272 0.34 12.52 15.92
C SER A 272 -1.05 12.75 16.54
N LEU A 273 -1.14 12.66 17.87
CA LEU A 273 -2.38 12.87 18.63
C LEU A 273 -2.46 14.27 19.26
N SER A 274 -1.46 15.13 19.05
CA SER A 274 -1.37 16.44 19.70
C SER A 274 -1.58 16.36 21.22
N LEU A 275 -0.90 15.41 21.87
CA LEU A 275 -1.06 15.17 23.31
C LEU A 275 -0.45 16.32 24.12
N ASP A 276 -1.13 16.69 25.21
CA ASP A 276 -0.57 17.62 26.19
C ASP A 276 0.53 16.96 27.06
N ALA A 277 1.17 17.74 27.94
CA ALA A 277 2.25 17.27 28.78
C ALA A 277 1.83 16.15 29.76
N SER A 278 0.60 16.20 30.29
CA SER A 278 0.09 15.18 31.20
C SER A 278 -0.23 13.88 30.46
N GLN A 279 -0.87 13.98 29.30
CA GLN A 279 -1.16 12.84 28.42
C GLN A 279 0.15 12.21 27.90
N LYS A 280 1.15 13.02 27.54
CA LYS A 280 2.47 12.53 27.12
C LYS A 280 3.19 11.76 28.23
N ALA A 281 3.13 12.24 29.47
CA ALA A 281 3.69 11.52 30.61
C ALA A 281 3.00 10.17 30.84
N ALA A 282 1.67 10.12 30.68
CA ALA A 282 0.88 8.90 30.81
C ALA A 282 1.07 7.89 29.65
N LEU A 283 1.68 8.30 28.54
CA LEU A 283 1.96 7.44 27.38
C LEU A 283 3.14 6.49 27.61
N GLY A 284 4.08 6.84 28.50
CA GLY A 284 5.31 6.08 28.75
C GLY A 284 5.11 4.58 29.01
N PRO A 285 4.19 4.18 29.92
CA PRO A 285 3.87 2.76 30.15
C PRO A 285 3.39 2.02 28.90
N VAL A 286 2.60 2.66 28.04
CA VAL A 286 2.08 2.05 26.81
C VAL A 286 3.21 1.80 25.80
N VAL A 287 4.14 2.74 25.68
CA VAL A 287 5.34 2.57 24.84
C VAL A 287 6.21 1.43 25.36
N GLY A 288 6.42 1.35 26.69
CA GLY A 288 7.18 0.26 27.30
C GLY A 288 6.57 -1.12 27.07
N GLU A 289 5.24 -1.22 27.19
CA GLU A 289 4.48 -2.44 26.88
C GLU A 289 4.61 -2.84 25.41
N PHE A 290 4.41 -1.87 24.49
CA PHE A 290 4.58 -2.09 23.05
C PHE A 290 5.98 -2.60 22.72
N MET A 291 7.03 -1.97 23.24
CA MET A 291 8.40 -2.39 22.99
C MET A 291 8.68 -3.80 23.49
N ARG A 292 8.28 -4.11 24.72
CA ARG A 292 8.43 -5.47 25.26
C ARG A 292 7.72 -6.51 24.40
N GLU A 293 6.48 -6.25 23.96
CA GLU A 293 5.76 -7.19 23.08
C GLU A 293 6.38 -7.29 21.69
N TYR A 294 6.91 -6.19 21.15
CA TYR A 294 7.63 -6.17 19.88
C TYR A 294 8.91 -7.01 19.97
N ASP A 295 9.67 -6.93 21.06
CA ASP A 295 10.85 -7.76 21.30
C ASP A 295 10.49 -9.25 21.30
N LEU A 296 9.40 -9.63 22.01
CA LEU A 296 8.92 -11.01 22.06
C LEU A 296 8.52 -11.53 20.68
N LEU A 297 7.78 -10.71 19.93
CA LEU A 297 7.33 -11.03 18.58
C LEU A 297 8.51 -11.27 17.62
N ASN A 298 9.61 -10.52 17.76
CA ASN A 298 10.81 -10.71 16.95
C ASN A 298 11.77 -11.78 17.49
N ALA A 299 11.70 -12.13 18.78
CA ALA A 299 12.44 -13.28 19.32
C ALA A 299 11.87 -14.61 18.80
N ASP A 300 10.54 -14.69 18.66
CA ASP A 300 9.81 -15.86 18.17
C ASP A 300 9.76 -15.95 16.62
N ASN A 301 10.84 -15.57 15.93
CA ASN A 301 11.00 -15.37 14.47
C ASN A 301 10.72 -16.60 13.55
N LYS A 302 9.69 -17.39 13.82
CA LYS A 302 9.38 -18.68 13.15
C LYS A 302 8.23 -18.61 12.14
N GLY A 303 7.72 -17.41 11.84
CA GLY A 303 6.62 -17.20 10.89
C GLY A 303 7.09 -16.78 9.49
N THR A 304 6.25 -17.06 8.50
CA THR A 304 6.29 -16.43 7.17
C THR A 304 6.26 -14.90 7.30
N GLU A 305 6.73 -14.18 6.28
CA GLU A 305 6.66 -12.71 6.24
C GLU A 305 5.23 -12.18 6.47
N ARG A 306 4.24 -12.91 5.93
CA ARG A 306 2.81 -12.66 6.13
C ARG A 306 2.38 -12.73 7.59
N GLU A 307 2.71 -13.82 8.29
CA GLU A 307 2.36 -13.99 9.70
C GLU A 307 3.03 -12.92 10.57
N ARG A 308 4.25 -12.51 10.21
CA ARG A 308 4.96 -11.41 10.89
C ARG A 308 4.26 -10.07 10.67
N ALA A 309 3.86 -9.76 9.44
CA ALA A 309 3.13 -8.53 9.13
C ALA A 309 1.78 -8.47 9.87
N ALA A 310 1.05 -9.60 9.91
CA ALA A 310 -0.20 -9.75 10.66
C ALA A 310 0.00 -9.47 12.16
N ALA A 311 1.01 -10.11 12.75
CA ALA A 311 1.29 -9.99 14.17
C ALA A 311 1.76 -8.57 14.57
N GLN A 312 2.53 -7.89 13.72
CA GLN A 312 2.91 -6.49 13.92
C GLN A 312 1.71 -5.54 13.83
N LEU A 313 0.78 -5.79 12.90
CA LEU A 313 -0.46 -5.03 12.79
C LEU A 313 -1.32 -5.23 14.05
N ASP A 314 -1.48 -6.46 14.52
CA ASP A 314 -2.21 -6.79 15.74
C ASP A 314 -1.60 -6.13 16.98
N LEU A 315 -0.27 -6.10 17.09
CA LEU A 315 0.44 -5.38 18.14
C LEU A 315 0.14 -3.87 18.09
N THR A 316 0.14 -3.26 16.90
CA THR A 316 -0.18 -1.84 16.75
C THR A 316 -1.64 -1.54 17.10
N ILE A 317 -2.57 -2.43 16.75
CA ILE A 317 -3.99 -2.34 17.17
C ILE A 317 -4.12 -2.41 18.69
N ARG A 318 -3.39 -3.31 19.36
CA ARG A 318 -3.38 -3.39 20.83
C ARG A 318 -2.86 -2.09 21.45
N ALA A 319 -1.78 -1.52 20.92
CA ALA A 319 -1.28 -0.23 21.38
C ALA A 319 -2.32 0.89 21.20
N GLN A 320 -3.00 0.95 20.05
CA GLN A 320 -4.09 1.90 19.79
C GLN A 320 -5.21 1.80 20.85
N LYS A 321 -5.65 0.57 21.17
CA LYS A 321 -6.66 0.32 22.21
C LYS A 321 -6.15 0.76 23.59
N ARG A 322 -4.90 0.42 23.92
CA ARG A 322 -4.29 0.77 25.19
C ARG A 322 -4.15 2.29 25.38
N ILE A 323 -3.79 3.02 24.33
CA ILE A 323 -3.75 4.49 24.34
C ILE A 323 -5.15 5.05 24.65
N ARG A 324 -6.20 4.54 24.00
CA ARG A 324 -7.60 4.97 24.24
C ARG A 324 -8.04 4.71 25.68
N GLU A 325 -7.65 3.59 26.27
CA GLU A 325 -8.00 3.25 27.67
C GLU A 325 -7.21 4.06 28.70
N THR A 326 -5.94 4.35 28.40
CA THR A 326 -5.02 4.95 29.36
C THR A 326 -5.12 6.47 29.35
N LEU A 327 -5.32 7.07 28.17
CA LEU A 327 -5.36 8.50 28.00
C LEU A 327 -6.81 9.00 28.00
N ARG A 328 -7.05 10.10 28.72
CA ARG A 328 -8.29 10.87 28.57
C ARG A 328 -8.18 11.71 27.31
N LEU A 329 -8.56 11.15 26.17
CA LEU A 329 -8.48 11.78 24.86
C LEU A 329 -9.68 12.72 24.62
N SER A 330 -9.46 13.81 23.88
CA SER A 330 -10.56 14.61 23.33
C SER A 330 -11.22 13.87 22.15
N PRO A 331 -12.45 14.23 21.74
CA PRO A 331 -13.10 13.64 20.56
C PRO A 331 -12.24 13.73 19.28
N GLU A 332 -11.53 14.83 19.08
CA GLU A 332 -10.63 15.01 17.94
C GLU A 332 -9.41 14.08 18.01
N GLN A 333 -8.87 13.87 19.22
CA GLN A 333 -7.76 12.95 19.46
C GLN A 333 -8.21 11.49 19.30
N GLU A 334 -9.39 11.13 19.78
CA GLU A 334 -9.98 9.79 19.59
C GLU A 334 -10.21 9.48 18.11
N LYS A 335 -10.73 10.46 17.37
CA LYS A 335 -10.87 10.37 15.91
C LYS A 335 -9.51 10.20 15.25
N SER A 336 -8.52 11.02 15.59
CA SER A 336 -7.17 10.94 15.03
C SER A 336 -6.51 9.60 15.32
N LEU A 337 -6.70 9.07 16.53
CA LEU A 337 -6.25 7.74 16.91
C LEU A 337 -6.95 6.66 16.09
N GLY A 338 -8.26 6.74 15.88
CA GLY A 338 -9.03 5.80 15.05
C GLY A 338 -8.65 5.84 13.56
N ASP A 339 -8.20 7.00 13.07
CA ASP A 339 -7.73 7.23 11.70
C ASP A 339 -6.25 6.81 11.49
N TRP A 340 -5.53 6.36 12.53
CA TRP A 340 -4.18 5.82 12.39
C TRP A 340 -4.14 4.67 11.38
N SER A 341 -3.24 4.74 10.41
CA SER A 341 -2.99 3.71 9.40
C SER A 341 -1.53 3.25 9.36
N VAL A 342 -0.73 3.67 10.34
CA VAL A 342 0.72 3.47 10.39
C VAL A 342 1.04 2.26 11.25
N LYS A 343 1.84 1.33 10.73
CA LYS A 343 2.45 0.27 11.54
C LYS A 343 3.77 0.79 12.12
N TYR A 344 4.07 0.40 13.35
CA TYR A 344 5.28 0.83 14.05
C TYR A 344 6.22 -0.33 14.27
N GLY A 345 7.51 -0.09 14.03
CA GLY A 345 8.58 -1.05 14.27
C GLY A 345 9.85 -0.38 14.79
N TYR A 346 10.78 -1.17 15.31
CA TYR A 346 12.10 -0.68 15.67
C TYR A 346 13.20 -1.75 15.59
N SER A 347 14.44 -1.29 15.67
CA SER A 347 15.64 -2.11 15.79
C SER A 347 16.60 -1.48 16.80
N LEU A 348 17.17 -2.29 17.69
CA LEU A 348 18.14 -1.83 18.69
C LEU A 348 19.57 -1.90 18.14
N SER A 349 20.42 -0.95 18.52
CA SER A 349 21.85 -0.99 18.23
C SER A 349 22.54 -2.16 18.95
N GLU A 350 23.59 -2.74 18.34
CA GLU A 350 24.36 -3.84 18.91
C GLU A 350 24.83 -3.51 20.33
N GLY A 351 24.45 -4.35 21.31
CA GLY A 351 24.76 -4.17 22.74
C GLY A 351 23.54 -4.06 23.66
N ASP A 352 22.37 -3.69 23.13
CA ASP A 352 21.11 -3.50 23.89
C ASP A 352 20.07 -4.61 23.65
N GLY A 353 20.49 -5.73 23.06
CA GLY A 353 19.64 -6.91 22.87
C GLY A 353 19.12 -7.47 24.21
N PRO A 354 17.96 -8.16 24.20
CA PRO A 354 17.41 -8.74 25.43
C PRO A 354 18.43 -9.71 26.05
N LYS A 355 18.66 -9.54 27.36
CA LYS A 355 19.43 -10.49 28.18
C LYS A 355 18.58 -11.68 28.58
#